data_AF-A0A7W0FZX4-F1
#
_entry.id   AF-A0A7W0FZX4-F1
#
_cell.length_a   1.000
_cell.length_b   1.000
_cell.length_c   1.000
_cell.angle_alpha   90.00
_cell.angle_beta   90.00
_cell.angle_gamma   90.00
#
_symmetry.space_group_name_H-M   'P 1'
#
loop_
_entity.id
_entity.type
_entity.pdbx_description
1 polymer ?
#
loop_
_entity_poly.entity_id
_entity_poly.type
_entity_poly.pdbx_seq_one_letter_code
_entity_poly.pdbx_strand_id
1 'polypeptide(L)' 'MITVANRIYVNREYADAFEQRFRERAGLVDKMPGFISNQVLRPVNEGDPYVVFTTWE' A
#
# COMPACT_ATOMS: atom_id res chain seq x y z
N MET A 1 8.71 -8.70 15.03
CA MET A 1 8.56 -7.55 14.14
C MET A 1 8.77 -8.00 12.71
N ILE A 2 7.69 -8.01 11.93
CA ILE A 2 7.69 -8.43 10.53
C ILE A 2 7.36 -7.23 9.66
N THR A 3 8.13 -7.05 8.59
CA THR A 3 7.89 -6.03 7.58
C THR A 3 7.58 -6.70 6.25
N VAL A 4 6.50 -6.28 5.62
CA VAL A 4 6.08 -6.78 4.30
C VAL A 4 6.01 -5.61 3.32
N ALA A 5 6.71 -5.74 2.21
CA ALA A 5 6.75 -4.77 1.12
C ALA A 5 6.19 -5.40 -0.17
N ASN A 6 4.90 -5.20 -0.42
CA ASN A 6 4.24 -5.72 -1.62
C ASN A 6 4.43 -4.74 -2.78
N ARG A 7 5.02 -5.20 -3.88
CA ARG A 7 5.20 -4.41 -5.11
C ARG A 7 4.02 -4.62 -6.04
N ILE A 8 3.34 -3.53 -6.39
CA ILE A 8 2.14 -3.55 -7.24
C ILE A 8 2.38 -2.66 -8.45
N TYR A 9 2.45 -3.29 -9.61
CA TYR A 9 2.46 -2.57 -10.88
C TYR A 9 1.03 -2.16 -11.24
N VAL A 10 0.84 -0.87 -11.49
CA VAL A 10 -0.45 -0.28 -11.83
C VAL A 10 -0.27 0.43 -13.16
N ASN A 11 -1.17 0.18 -14.12
CA ASN A 11 -1.20 0.99 -15.34
C ASN A 11 -1.45 2.46 -14.94
N ARG A 12 -0.71 3.40 -15.54
CA ARG A 12 -0.82 4.85 -15.31
C ARG A 12 -2.26 5.35 -15.34
N GLU A 13 -3.10 4.82 -16.23
CA GLU A 13 -4.51 5.20 -16.37
C GLU A 13 -5.34 4.92 -15.11
N TYR A 14 -4.88 4.02 -14.25
CA TYR A 14 -5.56 3.61 -13.01
C TYR A 14 -4.84 4.08 -11.74
N ALA A 15 -3.77 4.88 -11.84
CA ALA A 15 -2.99 5.33 -10.69
C ALA A 15 -3.85 6.09 -9.67
N ASP A 16 -4.64 7.08 -10.12
CA ASP A 16 -5.49 7.89 -9.23
C ASP A 16 -6.57 7.04 -8.56
N ALA A 17 -7.21 6.15 -9.32
CA ALA A 17 -8.23 5.23 -8.80
C ALA A 17 -7.63 4.24 -7.80
N PHE A 18 -6.42 3.75 -8.05
CA PHE A 18 -5.69 2.87 -7.12
C PHE A 18 -5.45 3.59 -5.79
N GLU A 19 -4.94 4.81 -5.83
CA GLU A 19 -4.68 5.56 -4.61
C GLU A 19 -5.94 5.94 -3.85
N GLN A 20 -7.01 6.31 -4.57
CA GLN A 20 -8.30 6.58 -3.96
C GLN A 20 -8.81 5.34 -3.21
N ARG A 21 -8.74 4.15 -3.83
CA ARG A 21 -9.11 2.89 -3.17
C ARG A 21 -8.32 2.61 -1.91
N PHE A 22 -7.03 2.97 -1.87
CA PHE A 22 -6.22 2.81 -0.67
C PHE A 22 -6.49 3.87 0.41
N ARG A 23 -6.82 5.10 0.02
CA ARG A 23 -7.26 6.17 0.95
C ARG A 23 -8.62 5.86 1.57
N GLU A 24 -9.55 5.35 0.76
CA GLU A 24 -10.90 4.98 1.18
C GLU A 24 -10.98 3.58 1.79
N ARG A 25 -9.87 2.83 1.81
CA ARG A 25 -9.84 1.49 2.37
C ARG A 25 -10.20 1.60 3.84
N ALA A 26 -11.38 1.09 4.18
CA ALA A 26 -11.94 1.10 5.53
C ALA A 26 -11.18 0.15 6.44
N GLY A 27 -9.95 0.50 6.81
CA GLY A 27 -9.17 -0.02 7.92
C GLY A 27 -9.23 -1.51 8.26
N LEU A 28 -9.40 -2.38 7.27
CA LEU A 28 -9.68 -3.81 7.52
C LEU A 28 -8.47 -4.52 8.12
N VAL A 29 -7.27 -4.09 7.75
CA VAL A 29 -5.99 -4.68 8.22
C VAL A 29 -5.62 -4.12 9.59
N ASP A 30 -6.07 -2.91 9.88
CA ASP A 30 -5.75 -2.11 11.05
C ASP A 30 -6.28 -2.74 12.34
N LYS A 31 -7.32 -3.56 12.20
CA LYS A 31 -7.98 -4.29 13.29
C LYS A 31 -7.38 -5.68 13.53
N MET A 32 -6.40 -6.10 12.73
CA MET A 32 -5.78 -7.41 12.86
C MET A 32 -4.77 -7.43 14.02
N PRO A 33 -4.67 -8.53 14.78
CA PRO A 33 -3.67 -8.65 15.84
C PRO A 33 -2.25 -8.43 15.33
N GLY A 34 -1.47 -7.66 16.09
CA GLY A 34 -0.08 -7.34 15.77
C GLY A 34 0.10 -6.34 14.63
N PHE A 35 -0.97 -5.73 14.08
CA PHE A 35 -0.84 -4.66 13.10
C PHE A 35 -0.23 -3.41 13.73
N ILE A 36 0.75 -2.81 13.06
CA ILE A 36 1.38 -1.56 13.51
C ILE A 36 1.10 -0.42 12.53
N SER A 37 1.38 -0.61 11.23
CA SER A 37 1.18 0.46 10.24
C SER A 37 0.99 -0.07 8.82
N ASN A 38 0.35 0.74 7.99
CA ASN A 38 0.19 0.52 6.56
C ASN A 38 0.46 1.82 5.81
N GLN A 39 1.38 1.76 4.85
CA GLN A 39 1.79 2.90 4.02
C GLN A 39 1.72 2.50 2.55
N VAL A 40 1.20 3.41 1.73
CA VAL A 40 1.24 3.26 0.27
C VAL A 40 2.29 4.22 -0.25
N LEU A 41 3.41 3.67 -0.72
CA LEU A 41 4.51 4.43 -1.28
C LEU A 41 4.27 4.59 -2.78
N ARG A 42 4.12 5.84 -3.23
CA ARG A 42 3.96 6.19 -4.64
C ARG A 42 5.31 6.10 -5.36
N PRO A 43 5.37 5.50 -6.56
CA PRO A 43 6.60 5.50 -7.36
C PRO A 43 6.95 6.92 -7.79
N VAL A 44 8.24 7.26 -7.77
CA VAL A 44 8.75 8.56 -8.23
C VAL A 44 9.33 8.50 -9.64
N ASN A 45 9.75 7.31 -10.10
CA ASN A 45 10.22 7.10 -11.46
C ASN A 45 9.14 6.41 -12.31
N GLU A 46 9.20 6.62 -13.61
CA GLU A 46 8.33 5.94 -14.57
C GLU A 46 8.67 4.44 -14.64
N GLY A 47 7.64 3.60 -14.59
CA GLY A 47 7.79 2.14 -14.65
C GLY A 47 8.00 1.46 -13.29
N ASP A 48 8.24 2.22 -12.22
CA ASP A 48 8.36 1.68 -10.86
C ASP A 48 6.98 1.30 -10.28
N PRO A 49 6.90 0.25 -9.44
CA PRO A 49 5.66 -0.15 -8.82
C PRO A 49 5.33 0.73 -7.60
N TYR A 50 4.06 0.77 -7.25
CA TYR A 50 3.66 1.16 -5.89
C TYR A 50 4.16 0.11 -4.90
N VAL A 51 4.46 0.55 -3.68
CA VAL A 51 4.77 -0.36 -2.57
C VAL A 51 3.75 -0.21 -1.47
N VAL A 52 3.01 -1.29 -1.18
CA VAL A 52 2.19 -1.40 0.03
C VAL A 52 3.08 -1.97 1.12
N PHE A 53 3.44 -1.10 2.06
CA PHE A 53 4.39 -1.37 3.12
C PHE A 53 3.66 -1.52 4.45
N THR A 54 3.69 -2.71 5.04
CA THR A 54 3.05 -2.98 6.32
C THR A 54 4.06 -3.48 7.34
N THR A 55 3.89 -3.03 8.57
CA THR A 55 4.70 -3.45 9.72
C THR A 55 3.80 -4.12 10.75
N TRP A 56 4.32 -5.19 11.34
CA TRP A 56 3.65 -6.03 12.32
C TRP A 56 4.58 -6.34 13.51
N GLU A 57 4.01 -6.65 14.68
CA GLU A 57 4.75 -6.99 15.91
C GLU A 57 5.71 -8.17 15.80
#